data_AF-A0A933GZZ1-F1
#
_entry.id   AF-A0A933GZZ1-F1
#
_cell.length_a   1.000
_cell.length_b   1.000
_cell.length_c   1.000
_cell.angle_alpha   90.00
_cell.angle_beta   90.00
_cell.angle_gamma   90.00
#
_symmetry.space_group_name_H-M   'P 1'
#
loop_
_entity.id
_entity.type
_entity.pdbx_description
1 polymer ?
#
loop_
_entity_poly.entity_id
_entity_poly.type
_entity_poly.pdbx_seq_one_letter_code
_entity_poly.pdbx_strand_id
1 'polypeptide(L)' 'MTPDKIRFTCKACGQRIGVSPTRAGMVGKCPRCGKPLVVPTSSERPPTS' A
#
# COMPACT_ATOMS: atom_id res chain seq x y z
N MET A 1 -12.21 2.85 17.37
CA MET A 1 -12.09 3.40 16.00
C MET A 1 -10.73 2.96 15.46
N THR A 2 -10.68 1.86 14.72
CA THR A 2 -9.42 1.19 14.33
C THR A 2 -9.02 1.64 12.92
N PRO A 3 -7.79 2.13 12.69
CA PRO A 3 -7.44 2.88 11.48
C PRO A 3 -7.52 2.00 10.23
N ASP A 4 -8.16 2.55 9.21
CA ASP A 4 -8.25 1.98 7.87
C ASP A 4 -6.83 1.78 7.31
N LYS A 5 -6.44 0.52 7.12
CA LYS A 5 -5.10 0.17 6.62
C LYS A 5 -5.12 0.31 5.10
N ILE A 6 -4.13 1.00 4.54
CA ILE A 6 -3.98 1.12 3.09
C ILE A 6 -3.61 -0.25 2.53
N ARG A 7 -4.50 -0.82 1.72
CA ARG A 7 -4.31 -2.10 1.03
C ARG A 7 -3.95 -1.84 -0.41
N PHE A 8 -2.79 -2.32 -0.82
CA PHE A 8 -2.31 -2.19 -2.20
C PHE A 8 -1.54 -3.43 -2.61
N THR A 9 -1.36 -3.60 -3.92
CA THR A 9 -0.69 -4.78 -4.47
C THR A 9 0.70 -4.41 -4.93
N CYS A 10 1.70 -5.21 -4.56
CA CYS A 10 3.07 -5.02 -5.01
C CYS A 10 3.17 -5.28 -6.53
N LYS A 11 3.59 -4.26 -7.30
CA LYS A 11 3.77 -4.40 -8.76
C LYS A 11 4.83 -5.42 -9.18
N ALA A 12 5.74 -5.78 -8.27
CA ALA A 12 6.84 -6.68 -8.60
C ALA A 12 6.53 -8.17 -8.36
N CYS A 13 5.66 -8.51 -7.41
CA CYS A 13 5.37 -9.90 -7.05
C CYS A 13 3.88 -10.21 -6.88
N GLY A 14 3.00 -9.21 -7.04
CA GLY A 14 1.55 -9.38 -6.88
C GLY A 14 1.08 -9.52 -5.43
N GLN A 15 1.95 -9.32 -4.43
CA GLN A 15 1.55 -9.48 -3.03
C GLN A 15 0.59 -8.37 -2.58
N ARG A 16 -0.51 -8.75 -1.91
CA ARG A 16 -1.39 -7.81 -1.21
C ARG A 16 -0.73 -7.36 0.09
N ILE A 17 -0.48 -6.06 0.21
CA ILE A 17 0.21 -5.44 1.32
C ILE A 17 -0.76 -4.47 1.99
N GLY A 18 -0.93 -4.63 3.30
CA GLY A 18 -1.69 -3.72 4.15
C GLY A 18 -0.74 -2.96 5.07
N VAL A 19 -0.65 -1.63 4.93
CA VAL A 19 0.18 -0.79 5.81
C VAL A 19 -0.65 0.29 6.48
N SER A 20 -0.12 0.83 7.57
CA SER A 20 -0.75 1.97 8.25
C SER A 20 -0.73 3.21 7.34
N PRO A 21 -1.80 4.02 7.35
CA PRO A 21 -1.86 5.26 6.57
C PRO A 21 -0.81 6.28 7.00
N THR A 22 -0.26 6.18 8.21
CA THR A 22 0.88 7.00 8.65
C THR A 22 2.15 6.78 7.79
N ARG A 23 2.23 5.66 7.06
CA ARG A 23 3.31 5.37 6.10
C ARG A 23 2.92 5.65 4.65
N ALA A 24 1.76 6.26 4.41
CA ALA A 24 1.31 6.72 3.11
C ALA A 24 2.35 7.67 2.48
N GLY A 25 2.69 7.46 1.20
CA GLY A 25 3.65 8.29 0.48
C GLY A 25 5.12 7.99 0.80
N MET A 26 5.40 7.12 1.78
CA MET A 26 6.77 6.71 2.10
C MET A 26 7.23 5.54 1.21
N VAL A 27 8.54 5.46 1.00
CA VAL A 27 9.18 4.32 0.33
C VAL A 27 9.35 3.20 1.36
N GLY A 28 8.65 2.09 1.14
CA GLY A 28 8.77 0.86 1.91
C GLY A 28 9.51 -0.24 1.14
N LYS A 29 9.70 -1.38 1.80
CA LYS A 29 10.13 -2.62 1.13
C LYS A 29 9.01 -3.64 1.18
N CYS A 30 8.86 -4.40 0.11
CA CYS A 30 7.94 -5.52 0.08
C CYS A 30 8.35 -6.57 1.11
N PRO A 31 7.49 -6.98 2.05
CA PRO A 31 7.82 -8.04 3.01
C PRO A 31 7.94 -9.42 2.36
N ARG A 32 7.43 -9.59 1.13
CA ARG A 32 7.48 -10.88 0.40
C ARG A 32 8.71 -11.01 -0.50
N CYS A 33 9.04 -9.97 -1.26
CA CYS A 33 10.13 -10.00 -2.24
C CYS A 33 11.29 -9.06 -1.94
N GLY A 34 11.20 -8.24 -0.89
CA GLY A 34 12.24 -7.28 -0.50
C GLY A 34 12.40 -6.06 -1.41
N LYS A 35 11.69 -6.01 -2.55
CA LYS A 35 11.82 -4.91 -3.51
C LYS A 35 11.31 -3.58 -2.95
N PRO A 36 11.96 -2.46 -3.31
CA PRO A 36 11.48 -1.14 -2.94
C PRO A 36 10.11 -0.91 -3.58
N LEU A 37 9.18 -0.41 -2.78
CA LEU A 37 7.85 -0.03 -3.21
C LEU A 37 7.49 1.31 -2.60
N VAL A 38 6.72 2.12 -3.31
CA VAL A 38 6.15 3.33 -2.76
C VAL A 38 4.80 2.95 -2.17
N VAL A 39 4.57 3.29 -0.91
CA VAL A 39 3.26 3.13 -0.29
C VAL A 39 2.34 4.17 -0.92
N PRO A 40 1.28 3.77 -1.66
CA PRO A 40 0.34 4.73 -2.20
C PRO A 40 -0.38 5.45 -1.05
N THR A 41 -0.61 6.75 -1.20
CA THR A 41 -1.42 7.54 -0.26
C THR A 41 -2.92 7.32 -0.45
N SER A 42 -3.28 6.48 -1.42
CA SER A 42 -4.63 6.21 -1.87
C SER A 42 -5.54 5.66 -0.76
N SER A 43 -6.22 6.59 -0.07
CA SER A 43 -7.69 6.56 0.08
C SER A 43 -8.36 6.82 -1.29
N GLU A 44 -7.86 6.18 -2.35
CA GLU A 44 -8.46 6.28 -3.66
C GLU A 44 -9.55 5.21 -3.66
N ARG A 45 -10.74 5.63 -3.21
CA ARG A 45 -11.94 5.04 -3.78
C ARG A 45 -11.67 5.00 -5.28
N PRO A 46 -11.64 3.82 -5.93
CA PRO A 46 -11.57 3.83 -7.38
C PRO A 46 -12.69 4.76 -7.84
N PRO A 47 -12.43 5.74 -8.73
CA PRO A 47 -13.51 6.57 -9.25
C PRO A 47 -14.49 5.61 -9.93
N THR A 48 -15.59 5.30 -9.25
CA THR A 48 -16.80 4.83 -9.90
C THR A 48 -17.31 6.02 -10.67
N SER A 49 -17.01 6.07 -11.96
CA SER A 49 -17.76 6.87 -12.92
C SER A 49 -17.69 6.21 -14.30
#